data_AF-A0A061H9J9-F1
#
_entry.id   AF-A0A061H9J9-F1
#
_cell.length_a   1.000
_cell.length_b   1.000
_cell.length_c   1.000
_cell.angle_alpha   90.00
_cell.angle_beta   90.00
_cell.angle_gamma   90.00
#
_symmetry.space_group_name_H-M   'P 1'
#
loop_
_entity.id
_entity.type
_entity.pdbx_description
1 polymer ?
#
loop_
_entity_poly.entity_id
_entity_poly.type
_entity_poly.pdbx_seq_one_letter_code
_entity_poly.pdbx_strand_id
1 'polypeptide(L)'
;MPFTIPLRTSAAAASTSTDQASSGSGSGSGGGDYQLFEIPPDLLAHFTSAGASSASVPTQLTIKGQPNDSAVLTTATSTYALRSVSQSNSLLVCSLAPSASSPQDATSGKTMELQLQTTISDTLECQLSVPHLGRITSLLRPTRYRGRSDAQPSTGARLYRRHEIFDLVQASDAEIVRGLDEQRVVELDGVMRQLDDDFTLDLLKAVLAQVEVNAYLLEQVPLHELVDGLDKEFDIEPSVTRQACSRLFGKVREGQGRGPEAKEEDEVVELDAMAITRFIGIQQLKTARMPIPLSTFFHSWQAASGSTLSPHVSLPLLRGEYILHPAAQPYTSTTSTTSAPAFSIQRFSIADLPTAPAARFQDLFNTRPSWTAEDLDPFIEDLVQGEGLQQQRKKKDALLLKFCRASKVKIVDWSGELARFFGHVDEDDEARQGGVGDEAMAEADRRRVKSRTRKDTKLKDVTLYTARVKF
;
A
#
# COMPACT_ATOMS: atom_id res chain seq x y z
N MET A 1 22.04 -7.37 30.10
CA MET A 1 20.84 -7.51 30.96
C MET A 1 19.78 -8.16 30.09
N PRO A 2 19.33 -9.39 30.34
CA PRO A 2 18.17 -9.92 29.63
C PRO A 2 16.93 -9.19 30.14
N PHE A 3 16.20 -8.54 29.24
CA PHE A 3 14.93 -7.89 29.56
C PHE A 3 13.83 -8.94 29.51
N THR A 4 13.10 -9.10 30.61
CA THR A 4 11.86 -9.89 30.66
C THR A 4 10.70 -8.93 30.45
N ILE A 5 9.93 -9.12 29.38
CA ILE A 5 8.70 -8.36 29.12
C ILE A 5 7.53 -9.22 29.60
N PRO A 6 6.74 -8.79 30.59
CA PRO A 6 5.50 -9.48 30.92
C PRO A 6 4.47 -9.21 29.81
N LEU A 7 4.16 -10.24 29.02
CA LEU A 7 3.01 -10.22 28.12
C LEU A 7 1.73 -10.22 28.98
N ARG A 8 1.00 -9.10 28.98
CA ARG A 8 -0.38 -9.08 29.48
C ARG A 8 -1.30 -9.61 28.39
N THR A 9 -1.77 -10.83 28.55
CA THR A 9 -2.91 -11.35 27.78
C THR A 9 -4.20 -10.76 28.37
N SER A 10 -5.03 -10.16 27.51
CA SER A 10 -6.40 -9.80 27.88
C SER A 10 -7.24 -11.07 27.87
N ALA A 11 -7.65 -11.53 29.06
CA ALA A 11 -8.47 -12.71 29.21
C ALA A 11 -9.93 -12.40 28.82
N ALA A 12 -10.36 -12.94 27.69
CA ALA A 12 -11.78 -13.11 27.39
C ALA A 12 -12.03 -14.49 26.76
N ALA A 13 -13.08 -15.15 27.28
CA ALA A 13 -13.68 -16.42 26.88
C ALA A 13 -13.13 -17.70 27.52
N ALA A 14 -13.78 -18.08 28.63
CA ALA A 14 -13.82 -19.45 29.12
C ALA A 14 -14.90 -20.24 28.36
N SER A 15 -14.53 -21.39 27.78
CA SER A 15 -15.42 -22.54 27.66
C SER A 15 -14.62 -23.83 27.43
N THR A 16 -14.81 -24.74 28.38
CA THR A 16 -14.45 -26.15 28.51
C THR A 16 -14.38 -26.99 27.22
N SER A 17 -13.27 -27.72 27.06
CA SER A 17 -13.29 -29.12 26.63
C SER A 17 -12.06 -29.86 27.17
N THR A 18 -12.33 -30.91 27.94
CA THR A 18 -11.42 -31.90 28.51
C THR A 18 -10.71 -32.73 27.45
N ASP A 19 -9.38 -32.87 27.52
CA ASP A 19 -8.73 -34.15 27.22
C ASP A 19 -7.36 -34.31 27.88
N GLN A 20 -7.01 -35.57 28.12
CA GLN A 20 -6.13 -36.10 29.17
C GLN A 20 -4.65 -35.73 29.07
N ALA A 21 -4.08 -35.35 30.22
CA ALA A 21 -2.65 -35.19 30.44
C ALA A 21 -1.99 -36.51 30.86
N SER A 22 -0.89 -36.87 30.20
CA SER A 22 0.09 -37.83 30.68
C SER A 22 1.08 -37.14 31.62
N SER A 23 1.37 -37.82 32.73
CA SER A 23 2.10 -37.36 33.91
C SER A 23 3.59 -37.15 33.68
N GLY A 24 4.09 -35.97 34.05
CA GLY A 24 5.50 -35.69 34.30
C GLY A 24 5.64 -34.81 35.54
N SER A 25 6.07 -35.40 36.65
CA SER A 25 6.23 -34.74 37.95
C SER A 25 7.50 -33.89 37.98
N GLY A 26 7.34 -32.58 38.20
CA GLY A 26 8.42 -31.65 38.54
C GLY A 26 7.87 -30.51 39.37
N SER A 27 8.09 -30.54 40.69
CA SER A 27 7.68 -29.48 41.60
C SER A 27 8.60 -28.27 41.50
N GLY A 28 8.01 -27.09 41.27
CA GLY A 28 8.70 -25.81 41.31
C GLY A 28 7.80 -24.70 40.80
N SER A 29 6.85 -24.24 41.64
CA SER A 29 5.95 -23.14 41.31
C SER A 29 6.74 -21.83 41.17
N GLY A 30 6.76 -21.25 39.96
CA GLY A 30 7.32 -19.93 39.69
C GLY A 30 8.15 -19.80 38.42
N GLY A 31 8.28 -20.84 37.58
CA GLY A 31 8.96 -20.75 36.29
C GLY A 31 8.19 -19.84 35.34
N GLY A 32 8.74 -18.69 34.97
CA GLY A 32 8.19 -17.88 33.89
C GLY A 32 8.22 -18.66 32.58
N ASP A 33 7.15 -18.58 31.79
CA ASP A 33 7.17 -19.04 30.40
C ASP A 33 8.08 -18.09 29.60
N TYR A 34 9.34 -18.48 29.41
CA TYR A 34 10.28 -17.74 28.59
C TYR A 34 10.23 -18.24 27.14
N GLN A 35 10.19 -17.31 26.20
CA GLN A 35 10.38 -17.57 24.77
C GLN A 35 11.52 -16.71 24.23
N LEU A 36 12.25 -17.24 23.25
CA LEU A 36 13.29 -16.48 22.56
C LEU A 36 12.65 -15.70 21.42
N PHE A 37 12.87 -14.39 21.39
CA PHE A 37 12.36 -13.49 20.38
C PHE A 37 13.51 -12.86 19.60
N GLU A 38 13.53 -13.06 18.27
CA GLU A 38 14.46 -12.40 17.38
C GLU A 38 14.04 -10.93 17.20
N ILE A 39 14.96 -10.00 17.48
CA ILE A 39 14.74 -8.57 17.34
C ILE A 39 15.39 -8.09 16.02
N PRO A 40 14.60 -7.70 15.00
CA PRO A 40 15.11 -7.05 13.80
C PRO A 40 15.93 -5.80 14.15
N PRO A 41 16.95 -5.45 13.35
CA PRO A 41 17.74 -4.23 13.57
C PRO A 41 16.87 -2.97 13.70
N ASP A 42 15.84 -2.86 12.87
CA ASP A 42 14.91 -1.73 12.84
C ASP A 42 14.07 -1.64 14.13
N LEU A 43 13.88 -2.77 14.84
CA LEU A 43 13.17 -2.81 16.11
C LEU A 43 14.07 -2.60 17.33
N LEU A 44 15.39 -2.69 17.19
CA LEU A 44 16.33 -2.62 18.31
C LEU A 44 16.23 -1.29 19.08
N ALA A 45 15.96 -0.19 18.39
CA ALA A 45 15.78 1.12 19.00
C ALA A 45 14.59 1.14 19.99
N HIS A 46 13.52 0.39 19.71
CA HIS A 46 12.35 0.29 20.58
C HIS A 46 12.66 -0.42 21.90
N PHE A 47 13.60 -1.36 21.92
CA PHE A 47 14.00 -2.09 23.12
C PHE A 47 15.11 -1.40 23.93
N THR A 48 15.93 -0.58 23.28
CA THR A 48 17.10 0.08 23.90
C THR A 48 16.80 1.48 24.44
N SER A 49 15.83 2.19 23.84
CA SER A 49 15.45 3.56 24.23
C SER A 49 14.65 3.67 25.53
N ALA A 50 14.07 2.58 26.03
CA ALA A 50 13.31 2.56 27.30
C ALA A 50 14.16 2.87 28.56
N GLY A 51 15.49 2.97 28.42
CA GLY A 51 16.42 3.34 29.50
C GLY A 51 16.91 4.79 29.52
N ALA A 52 16.55 5.64 28.55
CA ALA A 52 17.12 6.97 28.41
C ALA A 52 16.04 8.08 28.37
N SER A 53 15.93 8.80 29.49
CA SER A 53 15.25 10.09 29.69
C SER A 53 13.72 10.13 29.70
N SER A 54 13.18 10.75 30.76
CA SER A 54 11.78 10.86 31.19
C SER A 54 10.86 11.71 30.28
N ALA A 55 11.14 11.83 28.98
CA ALA A 55 10.39 12.73 28.09
C ALA A 55 10.02 12.16 26.71
N SER A 56 10.41 10.92 26.37
CA SER A 56 9.97 10.27 25.14
C SER A 56 8.76 9.36 25.41
N VAL A 57 7.74 9.46 24.56
CA VAL A 57 6.57 8.57 24.58
C VAL A 57 7.06 7.12 24.52
N PRO A 58 6.62 6.23 25.44
CA PRO A 58 7.01 4.82 25.38
C PRO A 58 6.60 4.26 24.03
N THR A 59 7.55 3.73 23.27
CA THR A 59 7.24 3.11 21.98
C THR A 59 6.55 1.78 22.24
N GLN A 60 5.23 1.80 22.20
CA GLN A 60 4.40 0.63 22.48
C GLN A 60 4.50 -0.36 21.31
N LEU A 61 4.86 -1.60 21.65
CA LEU A 61 4.79 -2.74 20.75
C LEU A 61 3.56 -3.58 21.10
N THR A 62 2.74 -3.90 20.11
CA THR A 62 1.49 -4.64 20.32
C THR A 62 1.46 -5.88 19.43
N ILE A 63 1.11 -7.04 20.01
CA ILE A 63 0.83 -8.26 19.24
C ILE A 63 -0.66 -8.28 18.90
N LYS A 64 -0.99 -8.37 17.60
CA LYS A 64 -2.36 -8.43 17.08
C LYS A 64 -2.61 -9.76 16.36
N GLY A 65 -3.83 -10.28 16.50
CA GLY A 65 -4.30 -11.48 15.82
C GLY A 65 -5.51 -12.10 16.53
N GLN A 66 -6.50 -12.55 15.77
CA GLN A 66 -7.59 -13.38 16.29
C GLN A 66 -7.12 -14.85 16.46
N PRO A 67 -7.88 -15.72 17.15
CA PRO A 67 -7.44 -17.11 17.41
C PRO A 67 -7.06 -17.93 16.18
N ASN A 68 -7.63 -17.60 15.01
CA ASN A 68 -7.36 -18.29 13.74
C ASN A 68 -6.37 -17.52 12.83
N ASP A 69 -5.85 -16.39 13.29
CA ASP A 69 -4.96 -15.55 12.51
C ASP A 69 -3.49 -15.87 12.81
N SER A 70 -2.61 -15.62 11.83
CA SER A 70 -1.16 -15.61 12.06
C SER A 70 -0.78 -14.34 12.82
N ALA A 71 -0.30 -14.45 14.07
CA ALA A 71 0.01 -13.27 14.88
C ALA A 71 0.99 -12.30 14.21
N VAL A 72 0.80 -11.00 14.44
CA VAL A 72 1.69 -9.94 13.98
C VAL A 72 2.13 -9.07 15.15
N LEU A 73 3.37 -8.59 15.11
CA LEU A 73 3.87 -7.53 15.98
C LEU A 73 3.71 -6.19 15.25
N THR A 74 3.22 -5.18 15.96
CA THR A 74 2.98 -3.85 15.40
C THR A 74 3.74 -2.79 16.18
N THR A 75 4.37 -1.87 15.46
CA THR A 75 4.78 -0.57 15.99
C THR A 75 3.65 0.44 15.76
N ALA A 76 3.89 1.72 16.01
CA ALA A 76 2.95 2.77 15.63
C ALA A 76 2.73 2.87 14.10
N THR A 77 3.71 2.43 13.29
CA THR A 77 3.76 2.71 11.84
C THR A 77 3.98 1.49 10.95
N SER A 78 4.32 0.33 11.51
CA SER A 78 4.72 -0.84 10.72
C SER A 78 4.28 -2.16 11.34
N THR A 79 4.07 -3.15 10.48
CA THR A 79 3.63 -4.50 10.85
C THR A 79 4.70 -5.54 10.54
N TYR A 80 4.89 -6.46 11.48
CA TYR A 80 5.86 -7.54 11.39
C TYR A 80 5.15 -8.88 11.60
N ALA A 81 5.37 -9.82 10.70
CA ALA A 81 4.89 -11.18 10.86
C ALA A 81 5.71 -11.90 11.95
N LEU A 82 5.00 -12.59 12.84
CA LEU A 82 5.60 -13.47 13.84
C LEU A 82 5.51 -14.91 13.38
N ARG A 83 6.61 -15.66 13.45
CA ARG A 83 6.63 -17.09 13.19
C ARG A 83 7.44 -17.82 14.25
N SER A 84 6.88 -18.90 14.77
CA SER A 84 7.65 -19.83 15.60
C SER A 84 8.46 -20.76 14.70
N VAL A 85 9.76 -20.87 14.97
CA VAL A 85 10.67 -21.80 14.30
C VAL A 85 11.28 -22.73 15.33
N SER A 86 10.95 -24.01 15.22
CA SER A 86 11.50 -25.07 16.06
C SER A 86 12.96 -25.33 15.71
N GLN A 87 13.80 -25.46 16.72
CA GLN A 87 15.20 -25.80 16.58
C GLN A 87 15.44 -27.22 17.12
N SER A 88 16.40 -27.94 16.51
CA SER A 88 16.81 -29.28 16.96
C SER A 88 17.74 -29.26 18.16
N ASN A 89 18.27 -28.09 18.52
CA ASN A 89 19.22 -27.90 19.60
C ASN A 89 18.47 -27.47 20.88
N SER A 90 18.92 -27.96 22.04
CA SER A 90 18.37 -27.51 23.32
C SER A 90 19.06 -26.24 23.78
N LEU A 91 18.32 -25.12 23.83
CA LEU A 91 18.79 -23.87 24.43
C LEU A 91 18.37 -23.81 25.90
N LEU A 92 19.30 -23.51 26.79
CA LEU A 92 19.05 -23.43 28.22
C LEU A 92 19.03 -21.96 28.65
N VAL A 93 17.92 -21.50 29.23
CA VAL A 93 17.85 -20.20 29.90
C VAL A 93 18.27 -20.43 31.34
N CYS A 94 19.36 -19.77 31.75
CA CYS A 94 19.88 -19.90 33.10
C CYS A 94 19.97 -18.52 33.76
N SER A 95 19.68 -18.47 35.06
CA SER A 95 19.93 -17.30 35.90
C SER A 95 21.15 -17.54 36.78
N LEU A 96 21.88 -16.47 37.06
CA LEU A 96 22.98 -16.52 38.01
C LEU A 96 22.46 -16.20 39.41
N ALA A 97 22.62 -17.12 40.35
CA ALA A 97 22.26 -16.93 41.75
C ALA A 97 23.50 -17.07 42.64
N PRO A 98 23.63 -16.32 43.75
CA PRO A 98 24.68 -16.59 44.73
C PRO A 98 24.49 -17.98 45.32
N SER A 99 25.56 -18.78 45.39
CA SER A 99 25.50 -20.12 45.97
C SER A 99 24.99 -20.06 47.40
N ALA A 100 23.98 -20.87 47.72
CA ALA A 100 23.44 -20.97 49.08
C ALA A 100 24.32 -21.83 50.01
N SER A 101 25.48 -22.30 49.54
CA SER A 101 26.39 -23.11 50.34
C SER A 101 27.00 -22.30 51.48
N SER A 102 26.90 -22.88 52.69
CA SER A 102 27.33 -22.28 53.96
C SER A 102 28.82 -21.91 53.99
N PRO A 103 29.22 -20.89 54.79
CA PRO A 103 30.55 -20.27 54.77
C PRO A 103 31.60 -21.11 55.52
N GLN A 104 31.94 -22.31 55.03
CA GLN A 104 32.95 -23.16 55.69
C GLN A 104 34.26 -23.38 54.95
N ASP A 105 34.43 -22.92 53.71
CA ASP A 105 35.76 -22.86 53.09
C ASP A 105 36.04 -21.44 52.55
N ALA A 106 36.49 -20.59 53.46
CA ALA A 106 36.98 -19.26 53.18
C ALA A 106 38.38 -19.33 52.55
N THR A 107 38.44 -19.65 51.26
CA THR A 107 39.57 -19.23 50.40
C THR A 107 39.04 -18.78 49.05
N SER A 108 38.74 -17.48 48.98
CA SER A 108 38.66 -16.63 47.78
C SER A 108 37.55 -16.91 46.77
N GLY A 109 36.44 -16.16 46.90
CA GLY A 109 35.51 -15.84 45.80
C GLY A 109 34.04 -16.12 46.14
N LYS A 110 33.14 -15.15 45.87
CA LYS A 110 31.69 -15.42 45.87
C LYS A 110 31.40 -16.44 44.76
N THR A 111 31.19 -17.70 45.11
CA THR A 111 30.77 -18.73 44.15
C THR A 111 29.36 -18.43 43.68
N MET A 112 29.20 -18.25 42.36
CA MET A 112 27.92 -18.07 41.70
C MET A 112 27.44 -19.43 41.18
N GLU A 113 26.19 -19.78 41.45
CA GLU A 113 25.51 -20.96 40.92
C GLU A 113 24.69 -20.59 39.69
N LEU A 114 24.76 -21.43 38.67
CA LEU A 114 23.94 -21.31 37.48
C LEU A 114 22.66 -22.12 37.69
N GLN A 115 21.52 -21.44 37.78
CA GLN A 115 20.22 -22.09 37.95
C GLN A 115 19.50 -22.17 36.61
N LEU A 116 19.12 -23.38 36.20
CA LEU A 116 18.32 -23.59 34.99
C LEU A 116 16.89 -23.11 35.24
N GLN A 117 16.43 -22.15 34.41
CA GLN A 117 15.07 -21.62 34.44
C GLN A 117 14.16 -22.42 33.50
N THR A 118 14.58 -22.60 32.25
CA THR A 118 13.81 -23.36 31.26
C THR A 118 14.68 -23.84 30.10
N THR A 119 14.16 -24.78 29.32
CA THR A 119 14.72 -25.21 28.04
C THR A 119 13.84 -24.67 26.91
N ILE A 120 14.41 -23.90 26.00
CA ILE A 120 13.74 -23.35 24.84
C ILE A 120 14.03 -24.23 23.62
N SER A 121 12.98 -24.70 22.96
CA SER A 121 13.06 -25.40 21.66
C SER A 121 12.76 -24.50 20.47
N ASP A 122 12.02 -23.41 20.71
CA ASP A 122 11.41 -22.60 19.65
C ASP A 122 11.89 -21.16 19.74
N THR A 123 12.17 -20.56 18.58
CA THR A 123 12.49 -19.13 18.46
C THR A 123 11.38 -18.44 17.68
N LEU A 124 10.89 -17.34 18.22
CA LEU A 124 9.98 -16.44 17.50
C LEU A 124 10.79 -15.54 16.57
N GLU A 125 10.71 -15.81 15.28
CA GLU A 125 11.21 -14.93 14.23
C GLU A 125 10.22 -13.77 13.99
N CYS A 126 10.77 -12.58 13.78
CA CYS A 126 10.00 -11.38 13.49
C CYS A 126 10.50 -10.75 12.19
N GLN A 127 9.63 -10.61 11.20
CA GLN A 127 10.01 -10.07 9.88
C GLN A 127 8.99 -9.04 9.41
N LEU A 128 9.46 -7.91 8.88
CA LEU A 128 8.58 -6.88 8.30
C LEU A 128 7.66 -7.50 7.24
N SER A 129 6.37 -7.19 7.30
CA SER A 129 5.34 -7.86 6.53
C SER A 129 4.29 -6.89 6.00
N VAL A 130 3.68 -7.24 4.86
CA VAL A 130 2.60 -6.45 4.27
C VAL A 130 1.40 -6.40 5.24
N PRO A 131 0.89 -5.20 5.58
CA PRO A 131 -0.24 -5.07 6.49
C PRO A 131 -1.50 -5.70 5.86
N HIS A 132 -2.31 -6.38 6.68
CA HIS A 132 -3.47 -7.13 6.19
C HIS A 132 -4.71 -6.24 6.03
N LEU A 133 -4.58 -5.16 5.23
CA LEU A 133 -5.62 -4.15 5.05
C LEU A 133 -6.86 -4.66 4.29
N GLY A 134 -6.74 -5.75 3.52
CA GLY A 134 -7.89 -6.39 2.85
C GLY A 134 -8.99 -6.88 3.80
N ARG A 135 -8.68 -7.02 5.10
CA ARG A 135 -9.69 -7.30 6.13
C ARG A 135 -10.66 -6.14 6.31
N ILE A 136 -10.23 -4.88 6.15
CA ILE A 136 -11.12 -3.70 6.20
C ILE A 136 -12.23 -3.84 5.15
N THR A 137 -11.85 -4.15 3.90
CA THR A 137 -12.80 -4.37 2.80
C THR A 137 -13.75 -5.52 3.13
N SER A 138 -13.25 -6.61 3.69
CA SER A 138 -14.07 -7.79 4.01
C SER A 138 -15.08 -7.51 5.12
N LEU A 139 -14.70 -6.75 6.15
CA LEU A 139 -15.58 -6.36 7.26
C LEU A 139 -16.69 -5.40 6.81
N LEU A 140 -16.35 -4.44 5.94
CA LEU A 140 -17.26 -3.33 5.59
C LEU A 140 -18.06 -3.55 4.30
N ARG A 141 -17.68 -4.53 3.45
CA ARG A 141 -18.39 -4.84 2.19
C ARG A 141 -19.89 -5.07 2.37
N PRO A 142 -20.38 -5.80 3.39
CA PRO A 142 -21.82 -6.03 3.59
C PRO A 142 -22.60 -4.76 3.92
N THR A 143 -21.93 -3.76 4.49
CA THR A 143 -22.51 -2.49 4.95
C THR A 143 -21.98 -1.31 4.15
N ARG A 144 -21.69 -1.48 2.85
CA ARG A 144 -21.26 -0.37 1.97
C ARG A 144 -22.34 0.69 1.82
N TYR A 145 -21.98 1.95 1.97
CA TYR A 145 -22.90 3.08 1.86
C TYR A 145 -23.17 3.41 0.39
N ARG A 146 -24.46 3.41 0.01
CA ARG A 146 -24.93 3.66 -1.38
C ARG A 146 -25.70 4.96 -1.54
N GLY A 147 -25.65 5.86 -0.56
CA GLY A 147 -26.42 7.09 -0.52
C GLY A 147 -27.44 7.11 0.62
N ARG A 148 -28.12 8.25 0.78
CA ARG A 148 -28.97 8.55 1.94
C ARG A 148 -30.14 7.57 2.12
N SER A 149 -30.65 7.01 1.02
CA SER A 149 -31.69 5.98 1.04
C SER A 149 -31.24 4.65 1.68
N ASP A 150 -29.92 4.42 1.81
CA ASP A 150 -29.32 3.23 2.44
C ASP A 150 -28.95 3.49 3.91
N ALA A 151 -29.76 4.30 4.61
CA ALA A 151 -29.55 4.70 6.00
C ALA A 151 -29.52 3.51 6.97
N GLN A 152 -30.20 2.41 6.63
CA GLN A 152 -30.13 1.16 7.39
C GLN A 152 -29.43 0.08 6.56
N PRO A 153 -28.35 -0.53 7.08
CA PRO A 153 -27.70 -1.63 6.37
C PRO A 153 -28.68 -2.77 6.16
N SER A 154 -28.44 -3.57 5.12
CA SER A 154 -29.18 -4.81 4.89
C SER A 154 -29.38 -5.61 6.19
N THR A 155 -30.61 -6.05 6.43
CA THR A 155 -31.04 -6.71 7.67
C THR A 155 -30.06 -7.81 8.09
N GLY A 156 -29.42 -7.65 9.25
CA GLY A 156 -28.54 -8.66 9.86
C GLY A 156 -27.03 -8.43 9.68
N ALA A 157 -26.60 -7.43 8.92
CA ALA A 157 -25.17 -7.11 8.79
C ALA A 157 -24.63 -6.37 10.04
N ARG A 158 -23.48 -6.81 10.57
CA ARG A 158 -22.81 -6.15 11.69
C ARG A 158 -22.15 -4.85 11.23
N LEU A 159 -22.43 -3.77 11.95
CA LEU A 159 -21.72 -2.50 11.83
C LEU A 159 -20.50 -2.48 12.76
N TYR A 160 -19.48 -1.73 12.38
CA TYR A 160 -18.22 -1.64 13.12
C TYR A 160 -17.93 -0.19 13.46
N ARG A 161 -17.59 0.06 14.72
CA ARG A 161 -17.00 1.33 15.17
C ARG A 161 -15.51 1.35 14.83
N ARG A 162 -14.94 2.55 14.85
CA ARG A 162 -13.52 2.76 14.56
C ARG A 162 -12.60 1.82 15.36
N HIS A 163 -12.72 1.79 16.68
CA HIS A 163 -11.86 0.96 17.54
C HIS A 163 -11.98 -0.54 17.24
N GLU A 164 -13.18 -1.04 16.89
CA GLU A 164 -13.37 -2.45 16.56
C GLU A 164 -12.59 -2.85 15.31
N ILE A 165 -12.46 -1.96 14.33
CA ILE A 165 -11.61 -2.21 13.15
C ILE A 165 -10.14 -2.29 13.56
N PHE A 166 -9.69 -1.42 14.47
CA PHE A 166 -8.30 -1.39 14.94
C PHE A 166 -7.88 -2.66 15.69
N ASP A 167 -8.84 -3.29 16.38
CA ASP A 167 -8.64 -4.55 17.11
C ASP A 167 -8.70 -5.78 16.20
N LEU A 168 -9.50 -5.72 15.13
CA LEU A 168 -9.70 -6.84 14.22
C LEU A 168 -8.65 -6.91 13.10
N VAL A 169 -8.08 -5.78 12.68
CA VAL A 169 -7.16 -5.72 11.55
C VAL A 169 -5.71 -5.90 12.01
N GLN A 170 -5.00 -6.82 11.34
CA GLN A 170 -3.60 -7.13 11.62
C GLN A 170 -2.68 -6.14 10.89
N ALA A 171 -2.68 -4.91 11.39
CA ALA A 171 -1.85 -3.83 10.92
C ALA A 171 -1.55 -2.82 12.04
N SER A 172 -0.50 -2.01 11.88
CA SER A 172 -0.25 -0.88 12.77
C SER A 172 -1.34 0.19 12.62
N ASP A 173 -1.49 1.03 13.62
CA ASP A 173 -2.55 2.04 13.65
C ASP A 173 -2.43 3.02 12.47
N ALA A 174 -1.21 3.46 12.12
CA ALA A 174 -1.00 4.32 10.95
C ALA A 174 -1.32 3.61 9.62
N GLU A 175 -1.02 2.32 9.50
CA GLU A 175 -1.38 1.54 8.32
C GLU A 175 -2.89 1.34 8.21
N ILE A 176 -3.60 1.16 9.32
CA ILE A 176 -5.06 1.06 9.34
C ILE A 176 -5.69 2.38 8.91
N VAL A 177 -5.22 3.53 9.43
CA VAL A 177 -5.72 4.84 9.01
C VAL A 177 -5.56 5.02 7.50
N ARG A 178 -4.36 4.75 6.96
CA ARG A 178 -4.12 4.82 5.52
C ARG A 178 -5.02 3.84 4.74
N GLY A 179 -5.19 2.62 5.24
CA GLY A 179 -6.07 1.63 4.64
C GLY A 179 -7.55 2.04 4.64
N LEU A 180 -8.02 2.76 5.66
CA LEU A 180 -9.37 3.32 5.70
C LEU A 180 -9.55 4.39 4.60
N ASP A 181 -8.56 5.25 4.40
CA ASP A 181 -8.58 6.28 3.35
C ASP A 181 -8.53 5.64 1.94
N GLU A 182 -7.60 4.71 1.70
CA GLU A 182 -7.45 3.98 0.42
C GLU A 182 -8.74 3.21 0.05
N GLN A 183 -9.42 2.64 1.05
CA GLN A 183 -10.67 1.92 0.89
C GLN A 183 -11.90 2.84 0.91
N ARG A 184 -11.72 4.17 0.94
CA ARG A 184 -12.79 5.20 0.95
C ARG A 184 -13.81 4.96 2.06
N VAL A 185 -13.31 4.76 3.26
CA VAL A 185 -14.13 4.57 4.45
C VAL A 185 -14.43 5.92 5.09
N VAL A 186 -15.71 6.15 5.37
CA VAL A 186 -16.23 7.31 6.09
C VAL A 186 -16.83 6.88 7.42
N GLU A 187 -16.91 7.80 8.36
CA GLU A 187 -17.62 7.61 9.62
C GLU A 187 -19.00 8.28 9.53
N LEU A 188 -20.06 7.51 9.76
CA LEU A 188 -21.45 7.96 9.74
C LEU A 188 -22.11 7.50 11.04
N ASP A 189 -22.67 8.42 11.82
CA ASP A 189 -23.32 8.11 13.11
C ASP A 189 -22.47 7.22 14.05
N GLY A 190 -21.15 7.44 14.06
CA GLY A 190 -20.19 6.67 14.87
C GLY A 190 -19.88 5.26 14.37
N VAL A 191 -20.36 4.89 13.18
CA VAL A 191 -20.04 3.63 12.50
C VAL A 191 -19.24 3.86 11.23
N MET A 192 -18.31 2.96 10.95
CA MET A 192 -17.45 3.03 9.76
C MET A 192 -18.16 2.38 8.58
N ARG A 193 -18.27 3.09 7.46
CA ARG A 193 -18.86 2.58 6.23
C ARG A 193 -17.94 2.84 5.03
N GLN A 194 -17.70 1.81 4.23
CA GLN A 194 -17.04 1.96 2.93
C GLN A 194 -18.02 2.58 1.94
N LEU A 195 -17.62 3.63 1.23
CA LEU A 195 -18.41 4.18 0.12
C LEU A 195 -18.47 3.16 -1.03
N ASP A 196 -19.66 2.94 -1.58
CA ASP A 196 -19.83 2.12 -2.77
C ASP A 196 -19.20 2.82 -3.99
N ASP A 197 -18.69 2.04 -4.93
CA ASP A 197 -17.92 2.55 -6.06
C ASP A 197 -18.79 3.38 -7.03
N ASP A 198 -20.03 2.94 -7.27
CA ASP A 198 -20.98 3.64 -8.15
C ASP A 198 -21.43 4.95 -7.50
N PHE A 199 -21.79 4.89 -6.21
CA PHE A 199 -22.14 6.08 -5.43
C PHE A 199 -20.99 7.09 -5.38
N THR A 200 -19.75 6.62 -5.17
CA THR A 200 -18.57 7.50 -5.15
C THR A 200 -18.36 8.18 -6.50
N LEU A 201 -18.57 7.45 -7.60
CA LEU A 201 -18.45 8.02 -8.94
C LEU A 201 -19.48 9.14 -9.16
N ASP A 202 -20.72 8.92 -8.73
CA ASP A 202 -21.78 9.92 -8.88
C ASP A 202 -21.59 11.12 -7.95
N LEU A 203 -21.12 10.89 -6.71
CA LEU A 203 -20.68 11.96 -5.80
C LEU A 203 -19.61 12.84 -6.46
N LEU A 204 -18.56 12.24 -7.03
CA LEU A 204 -17.47 12.98 -7.65
C LEU A 204 -17.93 13.77 -8.88
N LYS A 205 -18.83 13.21 -9.70
CA LYS A 205 -19.44 13.96 -10.81
C LYS A 205 -20.25 15.16 -10.32
N ALA A 206 -21.02 14.98 -9.23
CA ALA A 206 -21.79 16.07 -8.64
C ALA A 206 -20.88 17.16 -8.07
N VAL A 207 -19.79 16.78 -7.39
CA VAL A 207 -18.75 17.73 -6.91
C VAL A 207 -18.17 18.51 -8.08
N LEU A 208 -17.78 17.86 -9.17
CA LEU A 208 -17.21 18.52 -10.35
C LEU A 208 -18.22 19.45 -11.03
N ALA A 209 -19.49 19.06 -11.11
CA ALA A 209 -20.55 19.90 -11.64
C ALA A 209 -20.74 21.18 -10.80
N GLN A 210 -20.72 21.07 -9.47
CA GLN A 210 -20.80 22.22 -8.57
C GLN A 210 -19.57 23.12 -8.65
N VAL A 211 -18.37 22.55 -8.80
CA VAL A 211 -17.13 23.32 -9.05
C VAL A 211 -17.24 24.12 -10.35
N GLU A 212 -17.76 23.51 -11.42
CA GLU A 212 -17.92 24.17 -12.72
C GLU A 212 -18.99 25.27 -12.69
N VAL A 213 -20.18 24.98 -12.13
CA VAL A 213 -21.30 25.92 -12.05
C VAL A 213 -20.93 27.18 -11.25
N ASN A 214 -20.21 27.02 -10.14
CA ASN A 214 -19.80 28.13 -9.29
C ASN A 214 -18.44 28.73 -9.68
N ALA A 215 -17.81 28.22 -10.74
CA ALA A 215 -16.48 28.62 -11.21
C ALA A 215 -15.40 28.59 -10.11
N TYR A 216 -15.47 27.59 -9.22
CA TYR A 216 -14.47 27.40 -8.17
C TYR A 216 -13.14 26.92 -8.75
N LEU A 217 -12.04 27.29 -8.09
CA LEU A 217 -10.74 26.71 -8.35
C LEU A 217 -10.61 25.42 -7.54
N LEU A 218 -10.07 24.35 -8.13
CA LEU A 218 -9.89 23.06 -7.44
C LEU A 218 -9.05 23.20 -6.17
N GLU A 219 -8.12 24.15 -6.15
CA GLU A 219 -7.24 24.40 -5.01
C GLU A 219 -7.90 25.23 -3.92
N GLN A 220 -9.05 25.86 -4.19
CA GLN A 220 -9.72 26.78 -3.28
C GLN A 220 -11.24 26.64 -3.37
N VAL A 221 -11.75 25.46 -3.01
CA VAL A 221 -13.19 25.21 -3.01
C VAL A 221 -13.78 25.51 -1.62
N PRO A 222 -14.77 26.42 -1.50
CA PRO A 222 -15.48 26.66 -0.24
C PRO A 222 -16.27 25.41 0.17
N LEU A 223 -15.84 24.74 1.23
CA LEU A 223 -16.38 23.43 1.61
C LEU A 223 -17.83 23.52 2.08
N HIS A 224 -18.17 24.55 2.84
CA HIS A 224 -19.54 24.73 3.34
C HIS A 224 -20.54 24.94 2.20
N GLU A 225 -20.24 25.83 1.24
CA GLU A 225 -21.09 26.07 0.07
C GLU A 225 -21.23 24.83 -0.81
N LEU A 226 -20.11 24.11 -1.02
CA LEU A 226 -20.11 22.86 -1.78
C LEU A 226 -21.02 21.80 -1.12
N VAL A 227 -20.90 21.62 0.21
CA VAL A 227 -21.71 20.66 0.97
C VAL A 227 -23.19 21.03 0.91
N ASP A 228 -23.53 22.30 1.11
CA ASP A 228 -24.92 22.79 1.05
C ASP A 228 -25.53 22.64 -0.36
N GLY A 229 -24.75 22.93 -1.40
CA GLY A 229 -25.17 22.71 -2.80
C GLY A 229 -25.42 21.24 -3.12
N LEU A 230 -24.53 20.35 -2.67
CA LEU A 230 -24.66 18.90 -2.89
C LEU A 230 -25.83 18.28 -2.11
N ASP A 231 -26.10 18.77 -0.90
CA ASP A 231 -27.26 18.34 -0.12
C ASP A 231 -28.57 18.75 -0.80
N LYS A 232 -28.68 20.02 -1.23
CA LYS A 232 -29.92 20.57 -1.82
C LYS A 232 -30.21 20.06 -3.24
N GLU A 233 -29.19 19.94 -4.09
CA GLU A 233 -29.39 19.60 -5.50
C GLU A 233 -29.28 18.11 -5.80
N PHE A 234 -28.48 17.37 -5.01
CA PHE A 234 -28.16 15.96 -5.29
C PHE A 234 -28.59 15.00 -4.17
N ASP A 235 -29.20 15.50 -3.08
CA ASP A 235 -29.62 14.69 -1.91
C ASP A 235 -28.47 13.87 -1.30
N ILE A 236 -27.27 14.45 -1.28
CA ILE A 236 -26.06 13.80 -0.80
C ILE A 236 -25.81 14.18 0.66
N GLU A 237 -25.56 13.17 1.48
CA GLU A 237 -25.32 13.33 2.90
C GLU A 237 -24.12 14.27 3.23
N PRO A 238 -24.35 15.39 3.97
CA PRO A 238 -23.32 16.39 4.25
C PRO A 238 -22.04 15.85 4.87
N SER A 239 -22.18 14.91 5.80
CA SER A 239 -21.04 14.28 6.49
C SER A 239 -20.18 13.44 5.54
N VAL A 240 -20.79 12.84 4.51
CA VAL A 240 -20.10 12.09 3.45
C VAL A 240 -19.36 13.04 2.53
N THR A 241 -20.03 14.08 2.04
CA THR A 241 -19.42 15.10 1.16
C THR A 241 -18.22 15.75 1.84
N ARG A 242 -18.39 16.18 3.10
CA ARG A 242 -17.32 16.79 3.90
C ARG A 242 -16.10 15.87 3.95
N GLN A 243 -16.26 14.63 4.39
CA GLN A 243 -15.15 13.67 4.50
C GLN A 243 -14.55 13.31 3.14
N ALA A 244 -15.36 13.20 2.09
CA ALA A 244 -14.89 12.91 0.74
C ALA A 244 -13.98 14.03 0.22
N CYS A 245 -14.39 15.29 0.34
CA CYS A 245 -13.64 16.44 -0.17
C CYS A 245 -12.50 16.88 0.75
N SER A 246 -12.59 16.67 2.06
CA SER A 246 -11.59 17.14 3.03
C SER A 246 -10.50 16.12 3.37
N ARG A 247 -10.73 14.84 3.08
CA ARG A 247 -9.81 13.73 3.45
C ARG A 247 -9.58 12.72 2.33
N LEU A 248 -10.61 12.27 1.62
CA LEU A 248 -10.46 11.15 0.65
C LEU A 248 -9.97 11.60 -0.73
N PHE A 249 -10.47 12.75 -1.21
CA PHE A 249 -10.25 13.31 -2.55
C PHE A 249 -9.80 14.77 -2.48
N GLY A 250 -9.24 15.16 -1.35
CA GLY A 250 -8.75 16.50 -1.12
C GLY A 250 -8.21 16.64 0.30
N LYS A 251 -7.79 17.85 0.62
CA LYS A 251 -7.27 18.21 1.94
C LYS A 251 -7.79 19.57 2.35
N VAL A 252 -8.05 19.74 3.64
CA VAL A 252 -8.35 21.05 4.20
C VAL A 252 -7.13 21.94 4.07
N ARG A 253 -7.30 23.15 3.53
CA ARG A 253 -6.24 24.14 3.52
C ARG A 253 -6.13 24.79 4.90
N GLU A 254 -5.01 24.55 5.55
CA GLU A 254 -4.64 25.32 6.73
C GLU A 254 -4.10 26.70 6.29
N GLY A 255 -4.97 27.71 6.30
CA GLY A 255 -4.58 29.07 5.94
C GLY A 255 -3.67 29.73 6.99
N GLN A 256 -2.52 30.26 6.54
CA GLN A 256 -1.84 31.38 7.20
C GLN A 256 -2.86 32.52 7.36
N GLY A 257 -3.29 32.79 8.59
CA GLY A 257 -4.37 33.75 8.86
C GLY A 257 -5.61 33.14 9.49
N ARG A 258 -5.59 31.84 9.86
CA ARG A 258 -6.54 31.26 10.81
C ARG A 258 -6.39 31.96 12.17
N GLY A 259 -7.03 33.13 12.30
CA GLY A 259 -7.27 33.72 13.60
C GLY A 259 -8.08 32.74 14.44
N PRO A 260 -8.03 32.85 15.78
CA PRO A 260 -8.79 31.99 16.69
C PRO A 260 -10.33 32.06 16.52
N GLU A 261 -10.85 32.87 15.59
CA GLU A 261 -12.26 33.15 15.36
C GLU A 261 -12.82 32.63 14.01
N ALA A 262 -12.02 31.93 13.18
CA ALA A 262 -12.50 31.39 11.91
C ALA A 262 -13.58 30.32 12.12
N LYS A 263 -14.75 30.48 11.49
CA LYS A 263 -15.89 29.56 11.62
C LYS A 263 -15.71 28.34 10.72
N GLU A 264 -16.43 27.24 11.00
CA GLU A 264 -16.51 26.09 10.08
C GLU A 264 -17.04 26.47 8.69
N GLU A 265 -17.80 27.56 8.59
CA GLU A 265 -18.35 28.10 7.35
C GLU A 265 -17.26 28.65 6.41
N ASP A 266 -16.09 29.01 6.94
CA ASP A 266 -14.96 29.57 6.18
C ASP A 266 -13.95 28.50 5.71
N GLU A 267 -14.27 27.21 5.89
CA GLU A 267 -13.36 26.11 5.55
C GLU A 267 -13.19 25.97 4.03
N VAL A 268 -11.94 25.99 3.57
CA VAL A 268 -11.57 25.84 2.16
C VAL A 268 -10.80 24.54 1.98
N VAL A 269 -11.15 23.78 0.94
CA VAL A 269 -10.46 22.53 0.57
C VAL A 269 -9.73 22.66 -0.75
N GLU A 270 -8.59 21.98 -0.84
CA GLU A 270 -7.87 21.72 -2.08
C GLU A 270 -8.24 20.29 -2.52
N LEU A 271 -9.01 20.18 -3.60
CA LEU A 271 -9.40 18.91 -4.19
C LEU A 271 -8.20 18.29 -4.93
N ASP A 272 -7.99 16.99 -4.73
CA ASP A 272 -6.94 16.24 -5.38
C ASP A 272 -7.40 15.80 -6.77
N ALA A 273 -7.08 16.63 -7.76
CA ALA A 273 -7.38 16.38 -9.17
C ALA A 273 -6.88 15.02 -9.65
N MET A 274 -5.69 14.60 -9.20
CA MET A 274 -5.08 13.33 -9.61
C MET A 274 -5.79 12.14 -8.98
N ALA A 275 -6.15 12.21 -7.70
CA ALA A 275 -6.90 11.15 -7.03
C ALA A 275 -8.30 10.96 -7.63
N ILE A 276 -9.01 12.06 -7.92
CA ILE A 276 -10.33 12.03 -8.57
C ILE A 276 -10.21 11.43 -9.97
N THR A 277 -9.26 11.92 -10.78
CA THR A 277 -9.01 11.43 -12.14
C THR A 277 -8.64 9.95 -12.15
N ARG A 278 -7.75 9.52 -11.23
CA ARG A 278 -7.38 8.11 -11.03
C ARG A 278 -8.62 7.27 -10.71
N PHE A 279 -9.46 7.71 -9.78
CA PHE A 279 -10.65 6.96 -9.39
C PHE A 279 -11.61 6.75 -10.57
N ILE A 280 -11.91 7.81 -11.33
CA ILE A 280 -12.76 7.73 -12.54
C ILE A 280 -12.17 6.74 -13.54
N GLY A 281 -10.86 6.80 -13.80
CA GLY A 281 -10.18 5.89 -14.73
C GLY A 281 -10.22 4.43 -14.28
N ILE A 282 -10.06 4.16 -12.98
CA ILE A 282 -10.20 2.82 -12.41
C ILE A 282 -11.63 2.30 -12.58
N GLN A 283 -12.65 3.12 -12.32
CA GLN A 283 -14.05 2.68 -12.50
C GLN A 283 -14.36 2.37 -13.97
N GLN A 284 -13.84 3.17 -14.89
CA GLN A 284 -13.97 2.91 -16.33
C GLN A 284 -13.34 1.56 -16.72
N LEU A 285 -12.16 1.24 -16.15
CA LEU A 285 -11.51 -0.07 -16.38
C LEU A 285 -12.31 -1.23 -15.77
N LYS A 286 -12.90 -1.06 -14.59
CA LYS A 286 -13.68 -2.13 -13.93
C LYS A 286 -14.91 -2.55 -14.73
N THR A 287 -15.54 -1.61 -15.43
CA THR A 287 -16.72 -1.88 -16.28
C THR A 287 -16.35 -2.73 -17.52
N ALA A 288 -15.08 -2.74 -17.91
CA ALA A 288 -14.59 -3.44 -19.09
C ALA A 288 -14.30 -4.93 -18.82
N ARG A 289 -15.10 -5.83 -19.41
CA ARG A 289 -14.85 -7.29 -19.32
C ARG A 289 -13.77 -7.80 -20.27
N MET A 290 -13.52 -7.08 -21.36
CA MET A 290 -12.55 -7.44 -22.40
C MET A 290 -11.54 -6.30 -22.59
N PRO A 291 -10.33 -6.58 -23.12
CA PRO A 291 -9.39 -5.51 -23.47
C PRO A 291 -10.02 -4.47 -24.41
N ILE A 292 -9.89 -3.19 -24.06
CA ILE A 292 -10.43 -2.06 -24.84
C ILE A 292 -9.27 -1.40 -25.60
N PRO A 293 -9.45 -0.99 -26.88
CA PRO A 293 -8.45 -0.17 -27.55
C PRO A 293 -8.06 1.06 -26.72
N LEU A 294 -6.75 1.28 -26.54
CA LEU A 294 -6.21 2.29 -25.61
C LEU A 294 -6.73 3.70 -25.94
N SER A 295 -6.83 4.05 -27.23
CA SER A 295 -7.37 5.34 -27.67
C SER A 295 -8.84 5.53 -27.29
N THR A 296 -9.65 4.46 -27.41
CA THR A 296 -11.07 4.50 -27.06
C THR A 296 -11.25 4.66 -25.56
N PHE A 297 -10.45 3.93 -24.77
CA PHE A 297 -10.42 4.09 -23.32
C PHE A 297 -10.09 5.54 -22.93
N PHE A 298 -9.00 6.10 -23.46
CA PHE A 298 -8.57 7.47 -23.14
C PHE A 298 -9.63 8.52 -23.48
N HIS A 299 -10.26 8.44 -24.66
CA HIS A 299 -11.32 9.36 -25.02
C HIS A 299 -12.51 9.27 -24.06
N SER A 300 -12.92 8.05 -23.68
CA SER A 300 -14.00 7.87 -22.71
C SER A 300 -13.64 8.38 -21.32
N TRP A 301 -12.38 8.23 -20.90
CA TRP A 301 -11.89 8.72 -19.62
C TRP A 301 -11.81 10.24 -19.58
N GLN A 302 -11.33 10.89 -20.65
CA GLN A 302 -11.35 12.35 -20.79
C GLN A 302 -12.78 12.90 -20.76
N ALA A 303 -13.71 12.28 -21.50
CA ALA A 303 -15.10 12.69 -21.50
C ALA A 303 -15.75 12.56 -20.10
N ALA A 304 -15.46 11.48 -19.37
CA ALA A 304 -15.98 11.27 -18.01
C ALA A 304 -15.36 12.20 -16.96
N SER A 305 -14.14 12.69 -17.20
CA SER A 305 -13.42 13.59 -16.27
C SER A 305 -13.82 15.06 -16.46
N GLY A 306 -14.51 15.40 -17.56
CA GLY A 306 -14.91 16.77 -17.87
C GLY A 306 -13.74 17.69 -18.23
N SER A 307 -14.05 18.96 -18.54
CA SER A 307 -13.07 19.99 -18.90
C SER A 307 -12.06 20.25 -17.78
N THR A 308 -12.55 20.26 -16.54
CA THR A 308 -11.79 20.56 -15.31
C THR A 308 -10.64 19.58 -15.07
N LEU A 309 -10.84 18.27 -15.29
CA LEU A 309 -9.84 17.25 -15.00
C LEU A 309 -9.18 16.64 -16.25
N SER A 310 -9.69 16.92 -17.45
CA SER A 310 -9.12 16.41 -18.71
C SER A 310 -7.60 16.63 -18.85
N PRO A 311 -6.98 17.74 -18.37
CA PRO A 311 -5.53 17.92 -18.42
C PRO A 311 -4.74 16.91 -17.57
N HIS A 312 -5.34 16.35 -16.53
CA HIS A 312 -4.69 15.41 -15.61
C HIS A 312 -4.78 13.95 -16.08
N VAL A 313 -5.63 13.66 -17.08
CA VAL A 313 -5.83 12.30 -17.60
C VAL A 313 -4.54 11.75 -18.20
N SER A 314 -3.94 10.79 -17.51
CA SER A 314 -2.65 10.22 -17.90
C SER A 314 -2.53 8.76 -17.44
N LEU A 315 -1.90 7.93 -18.26
CA LEU A 315 -1.75 6.50 -18.00
C LEU A 315 -1.02 6.17 -16.67
N PRO A 316 0.03 6.91 -16.24
CA PRO A 316 0.71 6.67 -14.97
C PRO A 316 -0.22 6.75 -13.75
N LEU A 317 -1.29 7.55 -13.82
CA LEU A 317 -2.29 7.59 -12.75
C LEU A 317 -2.99 6.25 -12.53
N LEU A 318 -2.94 5.32 -13.48
CA LEU A 318 -3.53 3.98 -13.34
C LEU A 318 -2.48 2.89 -13.04
N ARG A 319 -1.24 3.29 -12.71
CA ARG A 319 -0.17 2.35 -12.33
C ARG A 319 -0.67 1.38 -11.25
N GLY A 320 -0.44 0.08 -11.51
CA GLY A 320 -0.90 -1.03 -10.66
C GLY A 320 -2.34 -1.51 -10.90
N GLU A 321 -3.05 -0.93 -11.88
CA GLU A 321 -4.47 -1.23 -12.14
C GLU A 321 -4.78 -1.72 -13.56
N TYR A 322 -3.76 -1.80 -14.43
CA TYR A 322 -3.92 -2.25 -15.80
C TYR A 322 -2.73 -3.06 -16.33
N ILE A 323 -2.97 -3.77 -17.42
CA ILE A 323 -1.95 -4.31 -18.32
C ILE A 323 -2.27 -3.90 -19.77
N LEU A 324 -1.22 -3.72 -20.59
CA LEU A 324 -1.35 -3.40 -22.01
C LEU A 324 -1.14 -4.63 -22.89
N HIS A 325 -1.93 -4.75 -23.94
CA HIS A 325 -1.81 -5.76 -24.98
C HIS A 325 -1.49 -5.10 -26.34
N PRO A 326 -0.60 -5.67 -27.16
CA PRO A 326 0.26 -6.81 -26.83
C PRO A 326 1.32 -6.45 -25.79
N ALA A 327 1.76 -7.44 -25.01
CA ALA A 327 2.92 -7.29 -24.13
C ALA A 327 4.18 -6.99 -24.95
N ALA A 328 5.14 -6.26 -24.36
CA ALA A 328 6.44 -6.05 -24.98
C ALA A 328 7.12 -7.39 -25.31
N GLN A 329 7.49 -7.59 -26.57
CA GLN A 329 8.15 -8.80 -27.07
C GLN A 329 9.61 -8.51 -27.42
N PRO A 330 10.52 -9.48 -27.21
CA PRO A 330 11.88 -9.40 -27.72
C PRO A 330 11.91 -9.17 -29.23
N TYR A 331 12.74 -8.24 -29.68
CA TYR A 331 12.95 -7.99 -31.09
C TYR A 331 13.68 -9.18 -31.74
N THR A 332 13.07 -9.80 -32.75
CA THR A 332 13.73 -10.76 -33.63
C THR A 332 13.90 -10.17 -35.03
N SER A 333 14.88 -10.64 -35.82
CA SER A 333 15.12 -10.15 -37.19
C SER A 333 13.90 -10.29 -38.11
N THR A 334 12.92 -11.12 -37.73
CA THR A 334 11.65 -11.36 -38.44
C THR A 334 10.50 -10.45 -37.99
N THR A 335 10.60 -9.76 -36.85
CA THR A 335 9.58 -8.83 -36.33
C THR A 335 9.82 -7.39 -36.79
N SER A 336 10.12 -7.20 -38.07
CA SER A 336 10.30 -5.88 -38.68
C SER A 336 8.95 -5.23 -38.99
N THR A 337 8.13 -4.96 -37.96
CA THR A 337 6.93 -4.14 -38.09
C THR A 337 7.30 -2.68 -37.96
N THR A 338 7.13 -1.92 -39.04
CA THR A 338 7.41 -0.48 -39.11
C THR A 338 6.32 0.39 -38.47
N SER A 339 5.22 -0.22 -38.01
CA SER A 339 4.08 0.46 -37.39
C SER A 339 3.84 -0.01 -35.96
N ALA A 340 3.51 0.95 -35.10
CA ALA A 340 2.88 0.77 -33.80
C ALA A 340 1.91 -0.42 -33.75
N PRO A 341 1.96 -1.32 -32.76
CA PRO A 341 0.83 -2.19 -32.50
C PRO A 341 -0.36 -1.36 -32.01
N ALA A 342 -1.57 -1.78 -32.36
CA ALA A 342 -2.78 -1.21 -31.79
C ALA A 342 -2.90 -1.67 -30.32
N PHE A 343 -2.49 -0.81 -29.38
CA PHE A 343 -2.54 -1.13 -27.96
C PHE A 343 -3.98 -1.24 -27.46
N SER A 344 -4.24 -2.24 -26.63
CA SER A 344 -5.46 -2.40 -25.84
C SER A 344 -5.12 -2.44 -24.35
N ILE A 345 -5.97 -1.86 -23.53
CA ILE A 345 -5.83 -1.83 -22.07
C ILE A 345 -6.82 -2.80 -21.44
N GLN A 346 -6.39 -3.52 -20.41
CA GLN A 346 -7.22 -4.43 -19.63
C GLN A 346 -7.01 -4.18 -18.14
N ARG A 347 -8.09 -4.24 -17.37
CA ARG A 347 -8.06 -4.20 -15.91
C ARG A 347 -7.21 -5.35 -15.35
N PHE A 348 -6.25 -5.02 -14.50
CA PHE A 348 -5.47 -5.99 -13.72
C PHE A 348 -4.96 -5.31 -12.46
N SER A 349 -5.48 -5.68 -11.28
CA SER A 349 -5.21 -4.95 -10.03
C SER A 349 -4.17 -5.61 -9.18
N ILE A 350 -3.35 -4.79 -8.52
CA ILE A 350 -2.60 -5.22 -7.35
C ILE A 350 -3.50 -5.69 -6.19
N ALA A 351 -4.68 -5.10 -6.02
CA ALA A 351 -5.59 -5.42 -4.91
C ALA A 351 -6.24 -6.82 -5.05
N ASP A 352 -6.27 -7.37 -6.27
CA ASP A 352 -6.80 -8.70 -6.56
C ASP A 352 -5.72 -9.79 -6.44
N LEU A 353 -4.46 -9.41 -6.25
CA LEU A 353 -3.34 -10.34 -6.14
C LEU A 353 -3.12 -10.84 -4.70
N PRO A 354 -2.66 -12.09 -4.52
CA PRO A 354 -2.30 -12.62 -3.21
C PRO A 354 -1.26 -11.77 -2.47
N THR A 355 -1.33 -11.65 -1.15
CA THR A 355 -0.30 -10.98 -0.33
C THR A 355 0.98 -11.80 -0.18
N ALA A 356 0.88 -13.12 -0.29
CA ALA A 356 2.02 -14.02 -0.23
C ALA A 356 2.86 -13.94 -1.52
N PRO A 357 4.19 -13.67 -1.44
CA PRO A 357 4.99 -13.44 -2.65
C PRO A 357 4.96 -14.59 -3.66
N ALA A 358 5.06 -15.84 -3.21
CA ALA A 358 5.09 -17.00 -4.10
C ALA A 358 3.80 -17.14 -4.93
N ALA A 359 2.63 -17.06 -4.27
CA ALA A 359 1.33 -17.11 -4.93
C ALA A 359 1.12 -15.91 -5.85
N ARG A 360 1.61 -14.72 -5.46
CA ARG A 360 1.54 -13.54 -6.32
C ARG A 360 2.33 -13.70 -7.61
N PHE A 361 3.58 -14.15 -7.55
CA PHE A 361 4.39 -14.37 -8.75
C PHE A 361 3.77 -15.46 -9.64
N GLN A 362 3.17 -16.50 -9.06
CA GLN A 362 2.40 -17.50 -9.80
C GLN A 362 1.28 -16.84 -10.62
N ASP A 363 0.43 -16.03 -9.99
CA ASP A 363 -0.69 -15.36 -10.69
C ASP A 363 -0.22 -14.36 -11.75
N LEU A 364 0.86 -13.61 -11.47
CA LEU A 364 1.48 -12.71 -12.45
C LEU A 364 1.97 -13.46 -13.69
N PHE A 365 2.65 -14.60 -13.51
CA PHE A 365 3.17 -15.38 -14.62
C PHE A 365 2.11 -16.24 -15.34
N ASN A 366 1.02 -16.59 -14.65
CA ASN A 366 -0.17 -17.18 -15.28
C ASN A 366 -0.90 -16.16 -16.16
N THR A 367 -0.91 -14.89 -15.76
CA THR A 367 -1.52 -13.79 -16.53
C THR A 367 -0.68 -13.45 -17.76
N ARG A 368 0.64 -13.38 -17.61
CA ARG A 368 1.57 -13.11 -18.72
C ARG A 368 2.88 -13.88 -18.54
N PRO A 369 3.36 -14.61 -19.56
CA PRO A 369 4.53 -15.48 -19.42
C PRO A 369 5.85 -14.73 -19.20
N SER A 370 5.92 -13.45 -19.58
CA SER A 370 7.12 -12.63 -19.50
C SER A 370 6.79 -11.16 -19.22
N TRP A 371 7.53 -10.52 -18.34
CA TRP A 371 7.31 -9.13 -17.93
C TRP A 371 8.57 -8.29 -18.10
N THR A 372 8.44 -7.04 -18.54
CA THR A 372 9.52 -6.06 -18.41
C THR A 372 9.59 -5.59 -16.95
N ALA A 373 10.72 -5.01 -16.55
CA ALA A 373 10.83 -4.38 -15.23
C ALA A 373 9.76 -3.29 -15.03
N GLU A 374 9.60 -2.39 -16.01
CA GLU A 374 8.63 -1.30 -15.99
C GLU A 374 7.19 -1.80 -15.76
N ASP A 375 6.80 -2.91 -16.42
CA ASP A 375 5.46 -3.49 -16.32
C ASP A 375 5.25 -4.29 -15.03
N LEU A 376 6.30 -4.95 -14.51
CA LEU A 376 6.21 -5.82 -13.33
C LEU A 376 6.20 -5.04 -12.03
N ASP A 377 7.00 -3.98 -11.96
CA ASP A 377 7.25 -3.19 -10.75
C ASP A 377 5.98 -2.76 -10.00
N PRO A 378 4.93 -2.23 -10.66
CA PRO A 378 3.70 -1.82 -9.98
C PRO A 378 3.02 -2.91 -9.16
N PHE A 379 3.24 -4.19 -9.47
CA PHE A 379 2.54 -5.32 -8.86
C PHE A 379 3.32 -6.00 -7.73
N ILE A 380 4.57 -5.57 -7.49
CA ILE A 380 5.45 -6.15 -6.47
C ILE A 380 6.05 -5.11 -5.52
N GLU A 381 5.79 -3.81 -5.74
CA GLU A 381 6.35 -2.71 -4.95
C GLU A 381 5.96 -2.78 -3.47
N ASP A 382 4.71 -3.12 -3.18
CA ASP A 382 4.17 -3.34 -1.83
C ASP A 382 4.82 -4.53 -1.10
N LEU A 383 5.32 -5.55 -1.82
CA LEU A 383 6.08 -6.66 -1.23
C LEU A 383 7.47 -6.23 -0.76
N VAL A 384 7.96 -5.09 -1.25
CA VAL A 384 9.29 -4.55 -0.99
C VAL A 384 9.21 -3.46 0.06
N GLN A 385 8.89 -3.86 1.30
CA GLN A 385 8.83 -2.92 2.43
C GLN A 385 10.20 -2.74 3.10
N GLY A 386 10.47 -1.54 3.60
CA GLY A 386 11.66 -1.22 4.39
C GLY A 386 12.00 0.26 4.38
N GLU A 387 12.71 0.72 5.42
CA GLU A 387 13.21 2.08 5.49
C GLU A 387 14.43 2.26 4.57
N GLY A 388 14.33 3.23 3.66
CA GLY A 388 15.42 3.59 2.76
C GLY A 388 15.42 2.87 1.40
N LEU A 389 15.66 3.66 0.37
CA LEU A 389 15.60 3.26 -1.04
C LEU A 389 16.60 2.13 -1.39
N GLN A 390 17.75 2.08 -0.72
CA GLN A 390 18.74 1.02 -0.92
C GLN A 390 18.28 -0.35 -0.38
N GLN A 391 17.67 -0.37 0.81
CA GLN A 391 17.18 -1.60 1.43
C GLN A 391 16.03 -2.19 0.60
N GLN A 392 15.15 -1.33 0.10
CA GLN A 392 14.08 -1.71 -0.82
C GLN A 392 14.65 -2.32 -2.11
N ARG A 393 15.62 -1.67 -2.77
CA ARG A 393 16.28 -2.22 -3.96
C ARG A 393 16.87 -3.61 -3.71
N LYS A 394 17.62 -3.79 -2.61
CA LYS A 394 18.22 -5.08 -2.25
C LYS A 394 17.17 -6.18 -2.02
N LYS A 395 16.06 -5.86 -1.33
CA LYS A 395 14.95 -6.80 -1.11
C LYS A 395 14.26 -7.15 -2.43
N LYS A 396 14.00 -6.17 -3.30
CA LYS A 396 13.45 -6.38 -4.64
C LYS A 396 14.34 -7.30 -5.46
N ASP A 397 15.64 -7.06 -5.50
CA ASP A 397 16.59 -7.89 -6.24
C ASP A 397 16.62 -9.34 -5.70
N ALA A 398 16.60 -9.51 -4.39
CA ALA A 398 16.52 -10.84 -3.77
C ALA A 398 15.20 -11.56 -4.12
N LEU A 399 14.08 -10.81 -4.16
CA LEU A 399 12.76 -11.33 -4.52
C LEU A 399 12.72 -11.78 -5.98
N LEU A 400 13.18 -10.92 -6.89
CA LEU A 400 13.27 -11.21 -8.32
C LEU A 400 14.23 -12.36 -8.60
N LEU A 401 15.37 -12.43 -7.91
CA LEU A 401 16.30 -13.55 -8.04
C LEU A 401 15.66 -14.88 -7.59
N LYS A 402 14.81 -14.86 -6.55
CA LYS A 402 14.14 -16.05 -6.03
C LYS A 402 13.06 -16.58 -6.99
N PHE A 403 12.21 -15.70 -7.51
CA PHE A 403 11.02 -16.11 -8.28
C PHE A 403 11.16 -15.99 -9.80
N CYS A 404 12.11 -15.20 -10.30
CA CYS A 404 12.25 -14.89 -11.72
C CYS A 404 13.60 -15.38 -12.29
N ARG A 405 13.63 -15.56 -13.61
CA ARG A 405 14.84 -15.60 -14.44
C ARG A 405 14.89 -14.29 -15.23
N ALA A 406 16.02 -13.59 -15.13
CA ALA A 406 16.25 -12.35 -15.86
C ALA A 406 17.03 -12.62 -17.14
N SER A 407 16.59 -12.06 -18.26
CA SER A 407 17.34 -12.01 -19.52
C SER A 407 17.40 -10.58 -20.04
N LYS A 408 18.58 -10.17 -20.55
CA LYS A 408 18.73 -8.88 -21.23
C LYS A 408 18.29 -9.04 -22.67
N VAL A 409 17.28 -8.30 -23.09
CA VAL A 409 16.73 -8.34 -24.45
C VAL A 409 16.54 -6.94 -24.99
N LYS A 410 16.60 -6.80 -26.31
CA LYS A 410 16.18 -5.58 -27.00
C LYS A 410 14.70 -5.70 -27.32
N ILE A 411 13.93 -4.67 -26.96
CA ILE A 411 12.53 -4.54 -27.38
C ILE A 411 12.38 -3.28 -28.22
N VAL A 412 11.34 -3.25 -29.05
CA VAL A 412 10.96 -2.01 -29.75
C VAL A 412 10.45 -1.01 -28.72
N ASP A 413 11.01 0.19 -28.76
CA ASP A 413 10.62 1.27 -27.87
C ASP A 413 9.40 2.02 -28.44
N TRP A 414 8.24 1.72 -27.87
CA TRP A 414 6.99 2.40 -28.20
C TRP A 414 6.69 3.59 -27.28
N SER A 415 7.64 4.00 -26.42
CA SER A 415 7.49 5.15 -25.51
C SER A 415 7.01 6.40 -26.23
N GLY A 416 7.60 6.74 -27.39
CA GLY A 416 7.21 7.91 -28.18
C GLY A 416 5.79 7.84 -28.75
N GLU A 417 5.27 6.65 -29.03
CA GLU A 417 3.89 6.47 -29.52
C GLU A 417 2.87 6.51 -28.38
N LEU A 418 3.29 6.06 -27.21
CA LEU A 418 2.52 6.11 -25.98
C LEU A 418 2.64 7.46 -25.27
N ALA A 419 3.59 8.33 -25.64
CA ALA A 419 3.86 9.61 -25.00
C ALA A 419 2.60 10.48 -24.86
N ARG A 420 1.75 10.49 -25.89
CA ARG A 420 0.44 11.19 -25.86
C ARG A 420 -0.52 10.69 -24.78
N PHE A 421 -0.34 9.49 -24.27
CA PHE A 421 -1.13 8.88 -23.20
C PHE A 421 -0.43 9.00 -21.84
N PHE A 422 0.87 9.26 -21.82
CA PHE A 422 1.65 9.45 -20.59
C PHE A 422 1.59 10.89 -20.04
N GLY A 423 1.04 11.83 -20.81
CA GLY A 423 1.05 13.26 -20.48
C GLY A 423 2.31 13.95 -21.00
N HIS A 424 2.34 15.28 -20.97
CA HIS A 424 3.54 16.03 -21.35
C HIS A 424 4.59 15.82 -20.25
N VAL A 425 5.59 14.99 -20.54
CA VAL A 425 6.81 14.91 -19.73
C VAL A 425 7.77 15.93 -20.33
N ASP A 426 7.66 17.18 -19.91
CA ASP A 426 8.69 18.18 -20.18
C ASP A 426 9.89 17.90 -19.27
N GLU A 427 10.76 17.00 -19.70
CA GLU A 427 12.06 16.73 -19.06
C GLU A 427 13.22 17.55 -19.69
N ASP A 428 12.95 18.47 -20.63
CA ASP A 428 14.01 19.08 -21.46
C ASP A 428 14.00 20.63 -21.53
N ASP A 429 13.47 21.35 -20.53
CA ASP A 429 13.41 22.83 -20.57
C ASP A 429 14.51 23.59 -19.80
N GLU A 430 15.54 22.90 -19.30
CA GLU A 430 16.66 23.54 -18.58
C GLU A 430 17.93 23.76 -19.43
N ALA A 431 17.90 23.59 -20.76
CA ALA A 431 19.10 23.65 -21.60
C ALA A 431 19.04 24.50 -22.88
N ARG A 432 18.15 25.49 -22.98
CA ARG A 432 18.16 26.46 -24.10
C ARG A 432 17.95 27.91 -23.68
N GLN A 433 18.96 28.46 -23.00
CA GLN A 433 19.28 29.88 -23.13
C GLN A 433 20.67 30.03 -23.76
N GLY A 434 20.70 30.62 -24.96
CA GLY A 434 21.91 31.15 -25.57
C GLY A 434 22.03 30.86 -27.07
N GLY A 435 21.92 31.89 -27.89
CA GLY A 435 22.56 31.92 -29.22
C GLY A 435 21.66 32.31 -30.38
N VAL A 436 21.68 33.61 -30.67
CA VAL A 436 21.22 34.24 -31.92
C VAL A 436 21.96 33.67 -33.13
N GLY A 437 21.27 33.43 -34.24
CA GLY A 437 21.87 33.02 -35.51
C GLY A 437 20.83 32.65 -36.57
N ASP A 438 19.99 33.62 -36.92
CA ASP A 438 18.96 33.48 -37.95
C ASP A 438 19.58 33.48 -39.37
N GLU A 439 18.83 32.96 -40.34
CA GLU A 439 19.06 33.00 -41.80
C GLU A 439 19.93 31.93 -42.52
N ALA A 440 20.84 31.20 -41.87
CA ALA A 440 21.56 30.09 -42.53
C ALA A 440 20.88 28.70 -42.40
N MET A 441 19.92 28.57 -41.48
CA MET A 441 19.29 27.29 -41.10
C MET A 441 18.09 26.90 -41.98
N ALA A 442 17.44 27.87 -42.64
CA ALA A 442 16.25 27.65 -43.45
C ALA A 442 16.52 26.92 -44.79
N GLU A 443 17.74 27.03 -45.33
CA GLU A 443 18.13 26.36 -46.59
C GLU A 443 18.62 24.91 -46.34
N ALA A 444 19.20 24.64 -45.15
CA ALA A 444 19.59 23.30 -44.72
C ALA A 444 18.37 22.42 -44.36
N ASP A 445 17.31 23.01 -43.80
CA ASP A 445 16.10 22.28 -43.45
C ASP A 445 15.30 21.82 -44.68
N ARG A 446 15.32 22.57 -45.79
CA ARG A 446 14.69 22.12 -47.05
C ARG A 446 15.37 20.91 -47.68
N ARG A 447 16.68 20.71 -47.44
CA ARG A 447 17.42 19.51 -47.87
C ARG A 447 17.29 18.35 -46.88
N ARG A 448 17.03 18.61 -45.60
CA ARG A 448 16.79 17.59 -44.57
C ARG A 448 15.37 17.01 -44.62
N VAL A 449 14.40 17.75 -45.17
CA VAL A 449 13.02 17.28 -45.37
C VAL A 449 12.90 16.24 -46.50
N LYS A 450 13.90 16.09 -47.39
CA LYS A 450 13.90 15.10 -48.48
C LYS A 450 14.61 13.77 -48.20
N SER A 451 15.12 13.53 -46.97
CA SER A 451 15.73 12.23 -46.59
C SER A 451 14.98 11.45 -45.51
N ARG A 452 13.76 11.86 -45.14
CA ARG A 452 12.88 11.12 -44.20
C ARG A 452 12.21 9.91 -44.87
N THR A 453 12.97 8.87 -45.18
CA THR A 453 12.43 7.54 -45.48
C THR A 453 13.37 6.42 -45.01
N ARG A 454 13.66 6.44 -43.71
CA ARG A 454 13.79 5.23 -42.88
C ARG A 454 13.48 5.65 -41.45
N LYS A 455 12.29 5.32 -40.95
CA LYS A 455 12.03 5.33 -39.50
C LYS A 455 12.85 4.16 -38.97
N ASP A 456 14.08 4.43 -38.53
CA ASP A 456 14.84 3.42 -37.80
C ASP A 456 14.08 3.11 -36.51
N THR A 457 13.62 1.87 -36.38
CA THR A 457 12.93 1.36 -35.20
C THR A 457 13.85 1.55 -33.99
N LYS A 458 13.49 2.45 -33.07
CA LYS A 458 14.25 2.64 -31.82
C LYS A 458 14.11 1.37 -30.99
N LEU A 459 15.25 0.78 -30.64
CA LEU A 459 15.32 -0.38 -29.75
C LEU A 459 15.80 0.10 -28.38
N LYS A 460 15.18 -0.40 -27.31
CA LYS A 460 15.64 -0.21 -25.93
C LYS A 460 16.08 -1.53 -25.31
N ASP A 461 17.20 -1.52 -24.61
CA ASP A 461 17.68 -2.65 -23.81
C ASP A 461 16.84 -2.73 -22.53
N VAL A 462 16.19 -3.86 -22.29
CA VAL A 462 15.38 -4.10 -21.10
C VAL A 462 15.72 -5.44 -20.45
N THR A 463 15.44 -5.54 -19.16
CA THR A 463 15.43 -6.82 -18.47
C THR A 463 14.05 -7.43 -18.58
N LEU A 464 13.99 -8.63 -19.15
CA LEU A 464 12.78 -9.45 -19.23
C LEU A 464 12.81 -10.51 -18.12
N TYR A 465 11.75 -10.55 -17.33
CA TYR A 465 11.56 -11.53 -16.26
C TYR A 465 10.62 -12.63 -16.74
N THR A 466 11.03 -13.88 -16.52
CA THR A 466 10.22 -15.09 -16.75
C THR A 466 10.19 -15.93 -15.48
N ALA A 467 9.17 -16.78 -15.31
CA ALA A 467 9.05 -17.62 -14.12
C ALA A 467 10.26 -18.55 -13.95
N ARG A 468 10.84 -18.61 -12.74
CA ARG A 468 11.97 -19.51 -12.44
C ARG A 468 11.54 -20.95 -12.23
N VAL A 469 10.37 -21.13 -11.62
CA VAL A 469 9.71 -22.40 -11.31
C VAL A 469 8.42 -22.45 -12.13
N LYS A 470 8.09 -23.61 -12.72
CA LYS A 470 6.72 -23.84 -13.20
C LYS A 470 5.86 -24.00 -11.95
N PHE A 471 5.08 -22.96 -11.65
CA PHE A 471 4.22 -22.92 -10.47
C PHE A 471 3.09 -23.94 -10.55
#